data_AF-A0A163J2U3-F1
#
_entry.id   AF-A0A163J2U3-F1
#
_cell.length_a   1.000
_cell.length_b   1.000
_cell.length_c   1.000
_cell.angle_alpha   90.00
_cell.angle_beta   90.00
_cell.angle_gamma   90.00
#
_symmetry.space_group_name_H-M   'P 1'
#
loop_
_entity.id
_entity.type
_entity.pdbx_description
1 polymer ?
#
loop_
_entity_poly.entity_id
_entity_poly.type
_entity_poly.pdbx_seq_one_letter_code
_entity_poly.pdbx_strand_id
1 'polypeptide(L)'
;MMFEDDDNLSTCRHCNTDRPSILPSSGLPESYVSVASISDIVASKLYHPLTRSQLLHRSTRQNEVDKVTDVFDGAMYKGMVGSGFFDSPYDVAITLGIDGFAPFNKGLFTATIVNMTIMNIDPKN
;
A
#
# COMPACT_ATOMS: atom_id res chain seq x y z
N MET A 1 15.96 6.22 2.66
CA MET A 1 16.80 6.86 1.63
C MET A 1 15.84 7.19 0.50
N MET A 2 15.42 8.46 0.43
CA MET A 2 14.62 8.95 -0.70
C MET A 2 15.52 8.90 -1.94
N PHE A 3 14.98 8.46 -3.07
CA PHE A 3 15.70 8.23 -4.31
C PHE A 3 16.50 9.49 -4.71
N GLU A 4 17.75 9.31 -5.16
CA GLU A 4 18.59 10.40 -5.65
C GLU A 4 17.98 10.97 -6.95
N ASP A 5 17.63 12.26 -6.92
CA ASP A 5 17.03 13.05 -7.99
C ASP A 5 18.06 13.45 -9.07
N ASP A 6 18.73 12.47 -9.70
CA ASP A 6 19.70 12.75 -10.79
C ASP A 6 19.36 12.01 -12.09
N ASP A 7 18.11 11.53 -12.22
CA ASP A 7 17.60 10.90 -13.45
C ASP A 7 17.06 11.97 -14.41
N ASN A 8 17.47 11.95 -15.67
CA ASN A 8 16.87 12.78 -16.74
C ASN A 8 15.35 12.56 -16.81
N LEU A 9 14.59 13.48 -16.21
CA LEU A 9 13.14 13.37 -15.95
C LEU A 9 12.26 13.37 -17.22
N SER A 10 12.85 13.46 -18.41
CA SER A 10 12.10 13.44 -19.68
C SER A 10 11.62 12.04 -20.07
N THR A 11 12.32 10.99 -19.63
CA THR A 11 12.03 9.59 -20.03
C THR A 11 11.97 8.66 -18.81
N CYS A 12 11.18 7.59 -18.92
CA CYS A 12 11.07 6.59 -17.86
C CYS A 12 12.23 5.60 -17.94
N ARG A 13 13.01 5.48 -16.86
CA ARG A 13 14.17 4.56 -16.80
C ARG A 13 13.84 3.07 -16.97
N HIS A 14 12.58 2.69 -16.74
CA HIS A 14 12.16 1.28 -16.73
C HIS A 14 11.55 0.82 -18.06
N CYS A 15 10.88 1.72 -18.77
CA CYS A 15 10.21 1.41 -20.04
C CYS A 15 10.66 2.27 -21.22
N ASN A 16 11.60 3.20 -21.01
CA ASN A 16 12.16 4.12 -22.02
C ASN A 16 11.11 4.94 -22.79
N THR A 17 9.91 5.11 -22.24
CA THR A 17 8.86 5.97 -22.81
C THR A 17 8.96 7.38 -22.25
N ASP A 18 8.54 8.36 -23.03
CA ASP A 18 8.44 9.76 -22.59
C ASP A 18 7.56 9.89 -21.34
N ARG A 19 7.98 10.74 -20.40
CA ARG A 19 7.17 11.08 -19.23
C ARG A 19 6.15 12.17 -19.60
N PRO A 20 5.02 12.28 -18.87
CA PRO A 20 4.05 13.33 -19.10
C PRO A 20 4.67 14.74 -19.08
N SER A 21 4.16 15.62 -19.94
CA SER A 21 4.62 17.00 -20.07
C SER A 21 4.53 17.76 -18.75
N ILE A 22 5.45 18.70 -18.51
CA ILE A 22 5.40 19.61 -17.36
C ILE A 22 4.69 20.89 -17.80
N LEU A 23 3.69 21.34 -17.02
CA LEU A 23 3.04 22.62 -17.26
C LEU A 23 4.02 23.78 -17.01
N PRO A 24 4.25 24.66 -18.02
CA PRO A 24 5.20 25.77 -17.88
C PRO A 24 4.84 26.77 -16.79
N SER A 25 3.55 26.87 -16.45
CA SER A 25 3.00 27.84 -15.49
C SER A 25 3.23 27.44 -14.03
N SER A 26 3.30 26.15 -13.73
CA SER A 26 3.40 25.63 -12.36
C SER A 26 4.68 24.83 -12.11
N GLY A 27 5.40 24.41 -13.17
CA GLY A 27 6.51 23.49 -13.05
C GLY A 27 6.11 22.08 -12.62
N LEU A 28 4.81 21.75 -12.64
CA LEU A 28 4.28 20.46 -12.24
C LEU A 28 3.90 19.60 -13.47
N PRO A 29 4.01 18.26 -13.39
CA PRO A 29 3.53 17.37 -14.44
C PRO A 29 2.03 17.55 -14.73
N GLU A 30 1.63 17.39 -15.99
CA GLU A 30 0.21 17.35 -16.43
C GLU A 30 -0.59 16.24 -15.75
N SER A 31 0.10 15.18 -15.32
CA SER A 31 -0.45 14.10 -14.49
C SER A 31 0.58 13.71 -13.45
N TYR A 32 0.18 13.70 -12.17
CA TYR A 32 1.05 13.33 -11.06
C TYR A 32 0.37 12.26 -10.19
N VAL A 33 1.19 11.44 -9.54
CA VAL A 33 0.74 10.51 -8.51
C VAL A 33 1.31 11.00 -7.18
N SER A 34 0.45 11.29 -6.22
CA SER A 34 0.90 11.51 -4.84
C SER A 34 1.12 10.14 -4.20
N VAL A 35 2.37 9.83 -3.86
CA VAL A 35 2.75 8.56 -3.24
C VAL A 35 3.20 8.83 -1.82
N ALA A 36 2.44 8.31 -0.84
CA ALA A 36 2.97 8.17 0.51
C ALA A 36 3.93 6.97 0.53
N SER A 37 5.13 7.16 1.06
CA SER A 37 6.15 6.11 1.12
C SER A 37 5.68 4.95 2.00
N ILE A 38 5.39 3.81 1.36
CA ILE A 38 4.95 2.58 2.04
C ILE A 38 6.03 2.14 3.03
N SER A 39 7.30 2.19 2.62
CA SER A 39 8.42 1.79 3.45
C SER A 39 8.51 2.66 4.70
N ASP A 40 8.32 3.97 4.58
CA ASP A 40 8.41 4.87 5.74
C ASP A 40 7.22 4.65 6.69
N ILE A 41 6.01 4.42 6.16
CA ILE A 41 4.83 4.11 6.96
C ILE A 41 5.02 2.78 7.73
N VAL A 42 5.46 1.73 7.04
CA VAL A 42 5.68 0.41 7.63
C VAL A 42 6.85 0.45 8.63
N ALA A 43 7.96 1.08 8.26
CA ALA A 43 9.13 1.23 9.14
C ALA A 43 8.79 2.01 10.40
N SER A 44 8.03 3.11 10.28
CA SER A 44 7.57 3.89 11.44
C SER A 44 6.71 3.03 12.38
N LYS A 45 5.79 2.22 11.83
CA LYS A 45 4.98 1.31 12.64
C LYS A 45 5.79 0.21 13.32
N LEU A 46 6.81 -0.32 12.65
CA LEU A 46 7.72 -1.32 13.22
C LEU A 46 8.66 -0.73 14.27
N TYR A 47 9.05 0.53 14.11
CA TYR A 47 9.95 1.22 15.03
C TYR A 47 9.29 1.50 16.40
N HIS A 48 8.04 1.94 16.41
CA HIS A 48 7.34 2.26 17.66
C HIS A 48 6.76 1.00 18.34
N PRO A 49 7.06 0.73 19.63
CA PRO A 49 6.65 -0.50 20.30
C PRO A 49 5.14 -0.76 20.31
N LEU A 50 4.33 0.30 20.47
CA LEU A 50 2.87 0.20 20.51
C LEU A 50 2.28 -0.21 19.16
N THR A 51 2.73 0.40 18.07
CA THR A 51 2.26 0.02 16.73
C THR A 51 2.87 -1.30 16.26
N ARG A 52 4.08 -1.62 16.72
CA ARG A 52 4.73 -2.90 16.45
C ARG A 52 3.96 -4.06 17.05
N SER A 53 3.44 -3.92 18.28
CA SER A 53 2.62 -4.97 18.89
C SER A 53 1.28 -5.15 18.16
N GLN A 54 0.69 -4.08 17.64
CA GLN A 54 -0.52 -4.15 16.81
C GLN A 54 -0.30 -4.98 15.53
N LEU A 55 0.90 -4.94 14.94
CA LEU A 55 1.23 -5.74 13.75
C LEU A 55 1.28 -7.26 14.01
N LEU A 56 1.27 -7.69 15.27
CA LEU A 56 1.22 -9.10 15.65
C LEU A 56 -0.21 -9.64 15.79
N HIS A 57 -1.23 -8.79 15.60
CA HIS A 57 -2.61 -9.18 15.85
C HIS A 57 -3.01 -10.40 15.00
N ARG A 58 -2.72 -10.41 13.70
CA ARG A 58 -3.10 -11.54 12.83
C ARG A 58 -2.43 -12.87 13.14
N SER A 59 -1.16 -12.86 13.52
CA SER A 59 -0.44 -14.10 13.86
C SER A 59 -0.96 -14.70 15.16
N THR A 60 -1.44 -13.86 16.09
CA THR A 60 -1.89 -14.26 17.43
C THR A 60 -3.40 -14.42 17.57
N ARG A 61 -4.22 -13.84 16.66
CA ARG A 61 -5.67 -13.92 16.69
C ARG A 61 -6.12 -15.37 16.70
N GLN A 62 -6.98 -15.78 17.63
CA GLN A 62 -7.59 -17.10 17.61
C GLN A 62 -8.86 -17.10 16.74
N ASN A 63 -9.10 -18.20 16.04
CA ASN A 63 -10.32 -18.34 15.25
C ASN A 63 -11.48 -18.56 16.23
N GLU A 64 -12.54 -17.77 16.10
CA GLU A 64 -13.74 -17.95 16.91
C GLU A 64 -14.64 -19.01 16.27
N VAL A 65 -15.08 -19.99 17.07
CA VAL A 65 -16.03 -21.02 16.63
C VAL A 65 -17.37 -20.34 16.31
N ASP A 66 -18.03 -20.78 15.24
CA ASP A 66 -19.34 -20.29 14.76
C ASP A 66 -19.39 -18.84 14.24
N LYS A 67 -18.23 -18.21 13.96
CA LYS A 67 -18.19 -16.93 13.22
C LYS A 67 -17.77 -17.13 11.77
N VAL A 68 -18.38 -16.33 10.88
CA VAL A 68 -17.98 -16.26 9.48
C VAL A 68 -16.52 -15.81 9.40
N THR A 69 -15.69 -16.64 8.76
CA THR A 69 -14.30 -16.35 8.40
C THR A 69 -14.28 -15.28 7.31
N ASP A 70 -13.63 -14.16 7.55
CA ASP A 70 -13.39 -13.10 6.55
C ASP A 70 -11.89 -12.93 6.29
N VAL A 71 -11.52 -12.10 5.32
CA VAL A 71 -10.10 -11.86 5.02
C VAL A 71 -9.32 -11.30 6.21
N PHE A 72 -10.00 -10.75 7.24
CA PHE A 72 -9.43 -10.18 8.46
C PHE A 72 -9.29 -11.18 9.61
N ASP A 73 -9.87 -12.38 9.50
CA ASP A 73 -9.80 -13.47 10.48
C ASP A 73 -8.38 -13.99 10.75
N GLY A 74 -7.45 -13.71 9.85
CA GLY A 74 -6.07 -14.16 9.92
C GLY A 74 -5.88 -15.63 9.51
N ALA A 75 -6.92 -16.38 9.16
CA ALA A 75 -6.83 -17.76 8.70
C ALA A 75 -6.03 -17.87 7.39
N MET A 76 -6.34 -17.00 6.42
CA MET A 76 -5.56 -16.90 5.18
C MET A 76 -4.08 -16.56 5.49
N TYR A 77 -3.85 -15.57 6.38
CA TYR A 77 -2.50 -15.18 6.79
C TYR A 77 -1.73 -16.34 7.42
N LYS A 78 -2.34 -17.08 8.36
CA LYS A 78 -1.73 -18.25 8.99
C LYS A 78 -1.44 -19.37 7.98
N GLY A 79 -2.32 -19.57 7.00
CA GLY A 79 -2.09 -20.50 5.90
C GLY A 79 -0.86 -20.11 5.08
N MET A 80 -0.68 -18.80 4.82
CA MET A 80 0.50 -18.28 4.14
C MET A 80 1.78 -18.42 4.97
N VAL A 81 1.71 -18.16 6.29
CA VAL A 81 2.82 -18.43 7.22
C VAL A 81 3.20 -19.91 7.19
N GLY A 82 2.23 -20.82 7.29
CA GLY A 82 2.46 -22.26 7.22
C GLY A 82 3.02 -22.75 5.87
N SER A 83 2.82 -21.96 4.81
CA SER A 83 3.34 -22.24 3.46
C SER A 83 4.70 -21.57 3.19
N GLY A 84 5.29 -20.87 4.17
CA GLY A 84 6.59 -20.23 4.03
C GLY A 84 6.60 -18.92 3.23
N PHE A 85 5.47 -18.23 3.10
CA PHE A 85 5.43 -16.88 2.50
C PHE A 85 5.86 -15.77 3.46
N PHE A 86 5.94 -16.10 4.76
CA PHE A 86 6.34 -15.20 5.83
C PHE A 86 7.35 -15.91 6.71
N ASP A 87 8.51 -15.29 6.91
CA ASP A 87 9.65 -15.84 7.64
C ASP A 87 9.82 -15.18 9.01
N SER A 88 9.19 -14.02 9.21
CA SER A 88 9.27 -13.24 10.45
C SER A 88 7.86 -12.97 11.00
N PRO A 89 7.69 -13.00 12.34
CA PRO A 89 6.43 -12.56 12.95
C PRO A 89 6.14 -11.07 12.70
N TYR A 90 7.14 -10.29 12.27
CA TYR A 90 7.01 -8.88 11.93
C TYR A 90 6.80 -8.64 10.43
N ASP A 91 6.67 -9.69 9.62
CA ASP A 91 6.32 -9.51 8.23
C ASP A 91 4.91 -8.89 8.11
N VAL A 92 4.79 -7.94 7.18
CA VAL A 92 3.59 -7.13 7.02
C VAL A 92 2.86 -7.57 5.76
N ALA A 93 1.69 -8.17 5.94
CA ALA A 93 0.74 -8.42 4.88
C ALA A 93 0.00 -7.13 4.51
N ILE A 94 -0.03 -6.84 3.21
CA ILE A 94 -0.66 -5.65 2.65
C ILE A 94 -1.63 -6.10 1.56
N THR A 95 -2.84 -5.54 1.54
CA THR A 95 -3.75 -5.66 0.39
C THR A 95 -3.74 -4.37 -0.42
N LEU A 96 -3.92 -4.53 -1.73
CA LEU A 96 -4.00 -3.45 -2.71
C LEU A 96 -5.37 -3.52 -3.39
N GLY A 97 -6.12 -2.43 -3.31
CA GLY A 97 -7.37 -2.22 -4.03
C GLY A 97 -7.19 -1.09 -5.03
N ILE A 98 -7.64 -1.28 -6.27
CA ILE A 98 -7.57 -0.25 -7.31
C ILE A 98 -9.00 0.10 -7.67
N ASP A 99 -9.34 1.38 -7.62
CA ASP A 99 -10.66 1.87 -7.98
C ASP A 99 -10.56 3.07 -8.93
N GLY A 100 -11.16 2.94 -10.10
CA GLY A 100 -11.20 3.98 -11.12
C GLY A 100 -12.52 4.73 -11.06
N PHE A 101 -12.46 6.06 -11.00
CA PHE A 101 -13.66 6.90 -10.92
C PHE A 101 -13.56 8.11 -11.86
N ALA A 102 -14.73 8.54 -12.34
CA ALA A 102 -14.89 9.79 -13.08
C ALA A 102 -15.68 10.76 -12.19
N PRO A 103 -15.02 11.71 -11.50
CA PRO A 103 -15.70 12.57 -10.53
C PRO A 103 -16.71 13.54 -11.18
N PHE A 104 -16.65 13.73 -12.50
CA PHE A 104 -17.50 14.65 -13.23
C PHE A 104 -18.27 13.93 -14.34
N ASN A 105 -19.60 14.02 -14.30
CA ASN A 105 -20.45 13.59 -15.42
C ASN A 105 -20.16 14.51 -16.63
N LYS A 106 -19.62 13.94 -17.71
CA LYS A 106 -19.23 14.59 -18.99
C LYS A 106 -17.84 15.23 -19.04
N GLY A 107 -16.98 15.04 -18.04
CA GLY A 107 -15.56 15.40 -18.14
C GLY A 107 -14.73 14.30 -18.81
N LEU A 108 -13.61 14.67 -19.45
CA LEU A 108 -12.58 13.70 -19.89
C LEU A 108 -11.66 13.26 -18.74
N PHE A 109 -11.80 13.89 -17.57
CA PHE A 109 -10.99 13.60 -16.41
C PHE A 109 -11.42 12.29 -15.74
N THR A 110 -10.50 11.34 -15.71
CA THR A 110 -10.62 10.09 -14.95
C THR A 110 -9.52 10.05 -13.90
N ALA A 111 -9.85 9.59 -12.70
CA ALA A 111 -8.89 9.39 -11.62
C ALA A 111 -8.92 7.94 -11.16
N THR A 112 -7.79 7.45 -10.66
CA THR A 112 -7.66 6.11 -10.09
C THR A 112 -7.08 6.24 -8.69
N ILE A 113 -7.76 5.65 -7.71
CA ILE A 113 -7.24 5.50 -6.35
C ILE A 113 -6.64 4.11 -6.21
N VAL A 114 -5.45 4.06 -5.62
CA VAL A 114 -4.85 2.82 -5.13
C VAL A 114 -4.93 2.83 -3.62
N ASN A 115 -5.86 2.04 -3.08
CA ASN A 115 -6.04 1.84 -1.66
C ASN A 115 -5.12 0.73 -1.17
N MET A 116 -4.46 0.99 -0.05
CA MET A 116 -3.54 0.05 0.56
C MET A 116 -3.90 -0.15 2.02
N THR A 117 -4.13 -1.40 2.41
CA THR A 117 -4.54 -1.73 3.78
C THR A 117 -3.51 -2.66 4.40
N ILE A 118 -2.97 -2.23 5.54
CA ILE A 118 -2.09 -3.07 6.37
C ILE A 118 -2.98 -4.07 7.08
N MET A 119 -2.86 -5.31 6.66
CA MET A 119 -3.77 -6.36 7.08
C MET A 119 -3.45 -6.91 8.48
N ASN A 120 -2.24 -6.67 8.96
CA ASN A 120 -1.78 -7.11 10.27
C ASN A 120 -2.52 -6.45 11.44
N ILE A 121 -3.15 -5.29 11.23
CA ILE A 121 -3.81 -4.51 12.27
C ILE A 121 -5.26 -4.97 12.42
N ASP A 122 -5.75 -5.04 13.66
CA ASP A 122 -7.16 -5.32 13.95
C ASP A 122 -8.05 -4.21 13.35
N PRO A 123 -9.06 -4.53 12.52
CA PRO A 123 -9.98 -3.53 11.98
C PRO A 123 -10.80 -2.77 13.03
N LYS A 124 -10.80 -3.21 14.30
CA LYS A 124 -11.47 -2.51 15.41
C LYS A 124 -10.62 -1.43 16.08
N ASN A 125 -9.30 -1.37 15.80
CA ASN A 125 -8.37 -0.37 16.33
C ASN A 125 -8.07 0.69 15.29
#